data_AF-A0AAJ0EAF8-F1
#
_entry.id   AF-A0AAJ0EAF8-F1
#
_cell.length_a   1.000
_cell.length_b   1.000
_cell.length_c   1.000
_cell.angle_alpha   90.00
_cell.angle_beta   90.00
_cell.angle_gamma   90.00
#
_symmetry.space_group_name_H-M   'P 1'
#
loop_
_entity.id
_entity.type
_entity.pdbx_description
1 polymer ?
#
loop_
_entity_poly.entity_id
_entity_poly.type
_entity_poly.pdbx_seq_one_letter_code
_entity_poly.pdbx_strand_id
1 'polypeptide(L)'
;EPFIFYEEYALAICKTCQFAVVSDELATHLRTRHRHIPPSTRSSIVKAISSIMGIRTNQASLAQLQYPDPSIAPSTILPTY
;
A
#
# COMPACT_ATOMS: atom_id res chain seq x y z
N GLU A 1 13.21 4.08 0.39
CA GLU A 1 11.83 4.42 -0.05
C GLU A 1 10.79 4.15 1.06
N PRO A 2 9.70 4.94 1.16
CA PRO A 2 8.70 4.85 2.23
C PRO A 2 7.69 3.70 2.07
N PHE A 3 7.68 2.99 0.94
CA PHE A 3 6.75 1.89 0.68
C PHE A 3 7.42 0.52 0.72
N ILE A 4 6.63 -0.51 0.99
CA ILE A 4 6.94 -1.92 0.77
C ILE A 4 5.84 -2.53 -0.09
N PHE A 5 6.19 -3.47 -0.98
CA PHE A 5 5.19 -4.23 -1.72
C PHE A 5 4.78 -5.45 -0.89
N TYR A 6 3.47 -5.64 -0.72
CA TYR A 6 2.91 -6.80 -0.04
C TYR A 6 2.32 -7.74 -1.08
N GLU A 7 3.09 -8.78 -1.42
CA GLU A 7 2.84 -9.65 -2.57
C GLU A 7 1.49 -10.37 -2.50
N GLU A 8 1.11 -10.85 -1.31
CA GLU A 8 -0.13 -11.60 -1.09
C GLU A 8 -1.40 -10.80 -1.47
N TYR A 9 -1.40 -9.48 -1.27
CA TYR A 9 -2.50 -8.62 -1.67
C TYR A 9 -2.20 -7.76 -2.90
N ALA A 10 -0.96 -7.83 -3.41
CA ALA A 10 -0.42 -7.00 -4.47
C ALA A 10 -0.64 -5.48 -4.25
N LEU A 11 -0.36 -5.02 -3.03
CA LEU A 11 -0.55 -3.62 -2.61
C LEU A 11 0.77 -2.99 -2.15
N ALA A 12 0.85 -1.66 -2.22
CA ALA A 12 1.94 -0.91 -1.63
C ALA A 12 1.56 -0.46 -0.21
N ILE A 13 2.38 -0.78 0.79
CA ILE A 13 2.17 -0.36 2.18
C ILE A 13 3.12 0.78 2.50
N CYS A 14 2.59 1.93 2.89
CA CYS A 14 3.39 3.04 3.41
C CYS A 14 3.87 2.71 4.82
N LYS A 15 5.18 2.60 5.03
CA LYS A 15 5.81 2.29 6.33
C LYS A 15 5.56 3.37 7.38
N THR A 16 5.47 4.64 6.96
CA THR A 16 5.29 5.76 7.88
C THR A 16 3.84 5.92 8.30
N CYS A 17 2.90 5.82 7.35
CA CYS A 17 1.48 6.00 7.65
C CYS A 17 0.80 4.70 8.09
N GLN A 18 1.39 3.54 7.80
CA GLN A 18 0.80 2.21 8.00
C GLN A 18 -0.51 2.00 7.22
N PHE A 19 -0.60 2.58 6.01
CA PHE A 19 -1.72 2.39 5.09
C PHE A 19 -1.28 1.58 3.87
N ALA A 20 -2.11 0.62 3.47
CA ALA A 20 -2.05 0.01 2.16
C ALA A 20 -2.72 0.93 1.12
N VAL A 21 -2.08 1.12 -0.02
CA VAL A 21 -2.55 1.95 -1.12
C VAL A 21 -2.35 1.22 -2.45
N VAL A 22 -3.26 1.47 -3.39
CA VAL A 22 -3.14 1.03 -4.78
C VAL A 22 -2.22 1.97 -5.56
N SER A 23 -1.71 1.53 -6.72
CA SER A 23 -0.69 2.31 -7.43
C SER A 23 -1.16 3.70 -7.84
N ASP A 24 -2.43 3.88 -8.22
CA ASP A 24 -2.98 5.17 -8.64
C ASP A 24 -3.06 6.18 -7.48
N GLU A 25 -3.11 5.69 -6.24
CA GLU A 25 -3.21 6.52 -5.05
C GLU A 25 -1.85 6.99 -4.53
N LEU A 26 -0.74 6.36 -4.96
CA LEU A 26 0.61 6.67 -4.47
C LEU A 26 0.98 8.14 -4.64
N ALA A 27 0.68 8.71 -5.81
CA ALA A 27 0.99 10.11 -6.10
C ALA A 27 0.24 11.06 -5.16
N THR A 28 -1.07 10.82 -4.95
CA THR A 28 -1.90 11.61 -4.05
C THR A 28 -1.52 11.40 -2.60
N HIS A 29 -1.21 10.16 -2.19
CA HIS A 29 -0.74 9.83 -0.86
C HIS A 29 0.56 10.56 -0.53
N LEU A 30 1.57 10.48 -1.40
CA LEU A 30 2.84 11.17 -1.23
C LEU A 30 2.66 12.69 -1.20
N ARG A 31 1.80 13.25 -2.06
CA ARG A 31 1.51 14.69 -2.07
C ARG A 31 0.86 15.18 -0.79
N THR A 32 -0.05 14.40 -0.20
CA THR A 32 -0.85 14.82 0.95
C THR A 32 -0.16 14.55 2.27
N ARG A 33 0.45 13.37 2.43
CA ARG A 33 1.04 12.85 3.68
C ARG A 33 2.56 13.00 3.75
N HIS A 34 3.25 13.10 2.61
CA HIS A 34 4.71 13.20 2.52
C HIS A 34 5.16 14.47 1.79
N ARG A 35 4.62 15.63 2.19
CA ARG A 35 4.92 16.93 1.57
C ARG A 35 6.40 17.32 1.64
N HIS A 36 7.13 16.80 2.62
CA HIS A 36 8.57 17.01 2.78
C HIS A 36 9.41 16.31 1.71
N ILE A 37 8.86 15.32 0.99
CA ILE A 37 9.57 14.62 -0.09
C ILE A 37 9.53 15.48 -1.36
N PRO A 38 10.68 15.76 -1.99
CA PRO A 38 10.74 16.54 -3.22
C PRO A 38 9.86 15.95 -4.35
N PRO A 39 9.26 16.79 -5.22
CA PRO A 39 8.42 16.32 -6.32
C PRO A 39 9.08 15.28 -7.23
N SER A 40 10.35 15.48 -7.58
CA SER A 40 11.13 14.55 -8.40
C SER A 40 11.26 13.18 -7.74
N THR A 41 11.62 13.15 -6.45
CA THR A 41 11.71 11.92 -5.67
C THR A 41 10.36 11.21 -5.56
N ARG A 42 9.25 11.95 -5.36
CA ARG A 42 7.90 11.37 -5.36
C ARG A 42 7.58 10.70 -6.70
N SER A 43 7.87 11.36 -7.82
CA SER A 43 7.66 10.79 -9.15
C SER A 43 8.49 9.52 -9.38
N SER A 44 9.74 9.49 -8.92
CA SER A 44 10.57 8.29 -8.99
C SER A 44 10.00 7.13 -8.16
N ILE A 45 9.50 7.40 -6.95
CA ILE A 45 8.86 6.39 -6.09
C ILE A 45 7.60 5.83 -6.77
N VAL A 46 6.72 6.70 -7.28
CA VAL A 46 5.51 6.28 -8.01
C VAL A 46 5.89 5.41 -9.20
N LYS A 47 6.85 5.85 -10.02
CA LYS A 47 7.28 5.08 -11.20
C LYS A 47 7.84 3.70 -10.83
N ALA A 48 8.67 3.63 -9.79
CA ALA A 48 9.26 2.37 -9.34
C ALA A 48 8.18 1.37 -8.88
N ILE A 49 7.24 1.82 -8.06
CA ILE A 49 6.18 0.95 -7.51
C ILE A 49 5.14 0.58 -8.57
N SER A 50 4.74 1.52 -9.43
CA SER A 50 3.82 1.25 -10.55
C SER A 50 4.42 0.32 -11.62
N SER A 51 5.73 0.10 -11.62
CA SER A 51 6.39 -0.85 -12.53
C SER A 51 6.40 -2.28 -12.00
N ILE A 52 5.91 -2.52 -10.77
CA ILE A 52 5.82 -3.87 -10.20
C ILE A 52 4.72 -4.65 -10.93
N MET A 53 5.07 -5.78 -11.53
CA MET A 53 4.09 -6.64 -12.20
C MET A 53 3.06 -7.16 -11.20
N GLY A 54 1.78 -7.05 -11.57
CA GLY A 54 0.67 -7.54 -10.76
C GLY A 54 0.20 -6.60 -9.65
N ILE A 55 0.84 -5.44 -9.44
CA ILE A 55 0.36 -4.46 -8.47
C ILE A 55 -1.07 -4.00 -8.81
N ARG A 56 -1.93 -3.94 -7.80
CA ARG A 56 -3.29 -3.45 -7.97
C ARG A 56 -3.29 -1.95 -8.24
N THR A 57 -3.97 -1.55 -9.30
CA THR A 57 -3.91 -0.17 -9.79
C THR A 57 -4.96 0.73 -9.14
N ASN A 58 -6.17 0.20 -8.92
CA ASN A 58 -7.32 0.98 -8.45
C ASN A 58 -8.10 0.26 -7.34
N GLN A 59 -8.97 1.02 -6.66
CA GLN A 59 -9.83 0.51 -5.59
C GLN A 59 -10.78 -0.61 -6.05
N ALA A 60 -11.24 -0.60 -7.31
CA ALA A 60 -12.09 -1.66 -7.85
C ALA A 60 -11.38 -3.02 -7.86
N SER A 61 -10.05 -3.03 -8.01
CA SER A 61 -9.23 -4.24 -7.92
C SER A 61 -9.26 -4.86 -6.52
N LEU A 62 -9.60 -4.12 -5.47
CA LEU A 62 -9.69 -4.65 -4.11
C LEU A 62 -10.88 -5.59 -3.91
N ALA A 63 -11.89 -5.55 -4.79
CA ALA A 63 -13.02 -6.48 -4.72
C ALA A 63 -12.60 -7.95 -4.91
N GLN A 64 -11.41 -8.19 -5.46
CA GLN A 64 -10.82 -9.51 -5.66
C GLN A 64 -9.91 -9.93 -4.49
N LEU A 65 -9.84 -9.16 -3.40
CA LEU A 65 -9.11 -9.58 -2.22
C LEU A 65 -9.81 -10.79 -1.61
N GLN A 66 -9.02 -11.84 -1.42
CA GLN A 66 -9.50 -13.04 -0.77
C GLN A 66 -9.34 -12.85 0.74
N TYR A 67 -10.47 -12.71 1.42
CA TYR A 67 -10.48 -12.65 2.87
C TYR A 67 -10.17 -14.04 3.44
N PRO A 68 -9.51 -14.10 4.61
CA PRO A 68 -9.33 -15.36 5.32
C PRO A 68 -10.68 -16.03 5.57
N ASP A 69 -10.70 -17.37 5.60
CA ASP A 69 -11.88 -18.15 5.92
C ASP A 69 -12.49 -17.65 7.25
N PRO A 70 -13.80 -17.40 7.34
CA PRO A 70 -14.44 -16.89 8.54
C PRO A 70 -14.30 -17.81 9.77
N SER A 71 -13.89 -19.07 9.57
CA SER A 71 -13.59 -20.04 10.63
C SER A 71 -12.20 -19.82 11.26
N ILE A 72 -11.35 -19.00 10.64
CA ILE A 72 -10.07 -18.60 11.22
C ILE A 72 -10.38 -17.61 12.34
N ALA A 73 -10.04 -17.99 13.58
CA ALA A 73 -10.23 -17.13 14.73
C ALA A 73 -9.55 -15.76 14.48
N PRO A 74 -10.20 -14.63 14.84
CA PRO A 74 -9.58 -13.33 14.71
C PRO A 74 -8.23 -13.35 15.43
N SER A 75 -7.17 -12.96 14.73
CA SER A 75 -5.85 -12.84 15.33
C SER A 75 -5.94 -11.84 16.47
N THR A 76 -5.89 -12.35 17.70
CA THR A 76 -5.92 -11.52 18.90
C THR A 76 -4.53 -10.89 19.03
N ILE A 77 -4.26 -9.85 18.25
CA ILE A 77 -3.08 -9.02 18.48
C ILE A 77 -3.42 -8.18 19.71
N LEU A 78 -3.20 -8.72 20.90
CA LEU A 78 -3.27 -7.94 22.13
C LEU A 78 -2.19 -6.86 22.05
N PRO A 79 -2.50 -5.58 22.29
CA PRO A 79 -1.46 -4.59 22.47
C PRO A 79 -0.66 -4.98 23.72
N THR A 80 0.57 -5.43 23.53
CA THR A 80 1.57 -5.50 24.61
C THR A 80 1.85 -4.07 25.07
N TYR A 81 1.35 -3.73 26.26
CA TYR A 81 1.70 -2.53 27.03
C TYR A 81 3.02 -2.70 27.77
#